data_AF-A0A494YWX7-F1
#
_entry.id   AF-A0A494YWX7-F1
#
_cell.length_a   1.000
_cell.length_b   1.000
_cell.length_c   1.000
_cell.angle_alpha   90.00
_cell.angle_beta   90.00
_cell.angle_gamma   90.00
#
_symmetry.space_group_name_H-M   'P 1'
#
loop_
_entity.id
_entity.type
_entity.pdbx_description
1 polymer ?
#
loop_
_entity_poly.entity_id
_entity_poly.type
_entity_poly.pdbx_seq_one_letter_code
_entity_poly.pdbx_strand_id
1 'polypeptide(L)'
;MKYFTKEWYELCQKTSFHFSLEEDQQAEKFSEDFFQQVYDKELQSWLDLQEEIHHHLVTNHGHTETFDREKEEANFLDSFLYNYEHIKKGLPENILNEIADLRVFALNKASHTVIDVVTKFCEENKRIVEDVGENFSKYYKDASKSFTPEIVENFAFHDCTVVKTVQNGSSLTIQFDTSGGFTAINEITFENMKILKQDSALYEAWWLYEEVYKIDDKYEFHVLLQNQYMELIDFIIEAEHVSFAQNKE
;
A
#
# COMPACT_ATOMS: atom_id res chain seq x y z
N MET A 1 16.40 16.44 2.59
CA MET A 1 15.03 16.60 2.05
C MET A 1 14.48 15.19 1.96
N LYS A 2 13.36 14.88 2.60
CA LYS A 2 12.74 13.55 2.59
C LYS A 2 11.86 13.39 1.33
N TYR A 3 11.91 12.25 0.66
CA TYR A 3 11.17 11.99 -0.59
C TYR A 3 9.85 11.25 -0.33
N PHE A 4 9.91 10.08 0.30
CA PHE A 4 8.80 9.19 0.62
C PHE A 4 8.13 9.61 1.93
N THR A 5 7.42 10.74 1.85
CA THR A 5 6.63 11.31 2.94
C THR A 5 5.28 10.57 3.09
N LYS A 6 4.59 10.82 4.21
CA LYS A 6 3.24 10.31 4.42
C LYS A 6 2.28 10.83 3.36
N GLU A 7 2.39 12.12 3.05
CA GLU A 7 1.59 12.80 2.03
C GLU A 7 1.84 12.21 0.64
N TRP A 8 3.10 11.89 0.31
CA TRP A 8 3.42 11.20 -0.95
C TRP A 8 2.79 9.81 -1.00
N TYR A 9 2.87 9.04 0.09
CA TYR A 9 2.27 7.70 0.14
C TYR A 9 0.73 7.76 0.02
N GLU A 10 0.09 8.73 0.67
CA GLU A 10 -1.35 8.96 0.52
C GLU A 10 -1.75 9.33 -0.91
N LEU A 11 -0.88 10.03 -1.66
CA LEU A 11 -1.09 10.30 -3.09
C LEU A 11 -0.94 9.04 -3.94
N CYS A 12 -0.01 8.13 -3.61
CA CYS A 12 0.13 6.85 -4.30
C CYS A 12 -1.20 6.07 -4.32
N GLN A 13 -1.95 6.12 -3.21
CA GLN A 13 -3.25 5.46 -3.07
C GLN A 13 -4.37 6.09 -3.93
N LYS A 14 -4.11 7.21 -4.61
CA LYS A 14 -5.12 8.01 -5.34
C LYS A 14 -4.82 8.12 -6.84
N THR A 15 -4.07 7.15 -7.38
CA THR A 15 -3.59 7.15 -8.78
C THR A 15 -4.42 6.27 -9.73
N SER A 16 -5.38 5.49 -9.21
CA SER A 16 -5.98 4.37 -9.97
C SER A 16 -7.50 4.27 -9.91
N PHE A 17 -8.22 5.21 -9.28
CA PHE A 17 -9.69 5.16 -9.14
C PHE A 17 -10.44 5.05 -10.47
N HIS A 18 -9.81 5.41 -11.60
CA HIS A 18 -10.42 5.35 -12.91
C HIS A 18 -10.20 4.02 -13.66
N PHE A 19 -9.27 3.16 -13.23
CA PHE A 19 -8.84 2.01 -14.04
C PHE A 19 -9.94 0.98 -14.31
N SER A 20 -10.83 0.77 -13.34
CA SER A 20 -11.91 -0.22 -13.47
C SER A 20 -13.21 0.39 -13.95
N LEU A 21 -13.32 1.71 -14.10
CA LEU A 21 -14.59 2.36 -14.42
C LEU A 21 -15.06 2.02 -15.83
N GLU A 22 -16.32 1.61 -15.92
CA GLU A 22 -17.06 1.43 -17.16
C GLU A 22 -18.09 2.55 -17.33
N GLU A 23 -18.17 3.07 -18.55
CA GLU A 23 -19.14 4.10 -18.90
C GLU A 23 -20.57 3.54 -18.91
N ASP A 24 -21.46 4.13 -18.13
CA ASP A 24 -22.90 3.88 -18.19
C ASP A 24 -23.67 5.20 -18.05
N GLN A 25 -24.47 5.53 -19.07
CA GLN A 25 -25.25 6.77 -19.10
C GLN A 25 -26.28 6.84 -17.95
N GLN A 26 -26.78 5.71 -17.46
CA GLN A 26 -27.72 5.70 -16.33
C GLN A 26 -27.06 6.17 -15.03
N ALA A 27 -25.73 6.10 -14.92
CA ALA A 27 -24.97 6.62 -13.78
C ALA A 27 -24.91 8.17 -13.72
N GLU A 28 -25.45 8.88 -14.71
CA GLU A 28 -25.60 10.35 -14.68
C GLU A 28 -26.64 10.82 -13.64
N LYS A 29 -27.48 9.92 -13.12
CA LYS A 29 -28.56 10.26 -12.19
C LYS A 29 -28.63 9.25 -11.07
N PHE A 30 -29.00 9.72 -9.88
CA PHE A 30 -29.35 8.83 -8.79
C PHE A 30 -30.59 8.01 -9.13
N SER A 31 -30.52 6.68 -8.98
CA SER A 31 -31.65 5.78 -9.16
C SER A 31 -31.46 4.50 -8.35
N GLU A 32 -32.40 4.22 -7.45
CA GLU A 32 -32.37 3.02 -6.61
C GLU A 32 -32.54 1.75 -7.46
N ASP A 33 -33.44 1.78 -8.44
CA ASP A 33 -33.68 0.64 -9.34
C ASP A 33 -32.40 0.31 -10.14
N PHE A 34 -31.68 1.34 -10.59
CA PHE A 34 -30.43 1.15 -11.31
C PHE A 34 -29.33 0.60 -10.41
N PHE A 35 -29.18 1.14 -9.19
CA PHE A 35 -28.23 0.60 -8.22
C PHE A 35 -28.50 -0.88 -7.93
N GLN A 36 -29.75 -1.25 -7.65
CA GLN A 36 -30.10 -2.65 -7.37
C GLN A 36 -29.78 -3.55 -8.56
N GLN A 37 -30.08 -3.10 -9.78
CA GLN A 37 -29.76 -3.85 -11.00
C GLN A 37 -28.26 -4.09 -11.15
N VAL A 38 -27.44 -3.06 -10.96
CA VAL A 38 -25.97 -3.19 -11.06
C VAL A 38 -25.46 -4.08 -9.94
N TYR A 39 -25.91 -3.88 -8.70
CA TYR A 39 -25.51 -4.68 -7.56
C TYR A 39 -25.79 -6.17 -7.77
N ASP A 40 -27.02 -6.52 -8.16
CA ASP A 40 -27.41 -7.92 -8.39
C ASP A 40 -26.59 -8.55 -9.52
N LYS A 41 -26.32 -7.80 -10.59
CA LYS A 41 -25.50 -8.27 -11.71
C LYS A 41 -24.05 -8.54 -11.30
N GLU A 42 -23.43 -7.61 -10.59
CA GLU A 42 -22.04 -7.75 -10.15
C GLU A 42 -21.92 -8.85 -9.09
N LEU A 43 -22.91 -9.00 -8.20
CA LEU A 43 -22.97 -10.11 -7.24
C LEU A 43 -23.05 -11.47 -7.95
N GLN A 44 -23.93 -11.64 -8.94
CA GLN A 44 -24.00 -12.91 -9.67
C GLN A 44 -22.69 -13.18 -10.43
N SER A 45 -22.10 -12.15 -11.05
CA SER A 45 -20.82 -12.29 -11.76
C SER A 45 -19.68 -12.72 -10.82
N TRP A 46 -19.65 -12.18 -9.60
CA TRP A 46 -18.74 -12.62 -8.54
C TRP A 46 -18.96 -14.08 -8.18
N LEU A 47 -20.21 -14.48 -7.91
CA LEU A 47 -20.55 -15.84 -7.48
C LEU A 47 -20.22 -16.88 -8.56
N ASP A 48 -20.51 -16.58 -9.83
CA ASP A 48 -20.18 -17.44 -10.96
C ASP A 48 -18.65 -17.65 -11.06
N LEU A 49 -17.87 -16.58 -10.90
CA LEU A 49 -16.40 -16.65 -10.91
C LEU A 49 -15.87 -17.47 -9.72
N GLN A 50 -16.39 -17.24 -8.51
CA GLN A 50 -15.94 -17.99 -7.32
C GLN A 50 -16.33 -19.47 -7.41
N GLU A 51 -17.49 -19.80 -7.99
CA GLU A 51 -17.88 -21.19 -8.23
C GLU A 51 -16.98 -21.86 -9.28
N GLU A 52 -16.57 -21.15 -10.34
CA GLU A 52 -15.61 -21.63 -11.33
C GLU A 52 -14.22 -21.88 -10.71
N ILE A 53 -13.71 -20.92 -9.93
CA ILE A 53 -12.44 -21.06 -9.19
C ILE A 53 -12.52 -22.27 -8.25
N HIS A 54 -13.61 -22.39 -7.50
CA HIS A 54 -13.82 -23.51 -6.60
C HIS A 54 -13.80 -24.85 -7.34
N HIS A 55 -14.54 -24.96 -8.45
CA HIS A 55 -14.53 -26.15 -9.28
C HIS A 55 -13.11 -26.52 -9.72
N HIS A 56 -12.32 -25.54 -10.19
CA HIS A 56 -10.92 -25.76 -10.55
C HIS A 56 -10.04 -26.24 -9.38
N LEU A 57 -10.22 -25.68 -8.18
CA LEU A 57 -9.50 -26.10 -6.98
C LEU A 57 -9.84 -27.55 -6.58
N VAL A 58 -11.11 -27.93 -6.68
CA VAL A 58 -11.54 -29.31 -6.43
C VAL A 58 -10.96 -30.27 -7.47
N THR A 59 -11.10 -29.97 -8.76
CA THR A 59 -10.69 -30.89 -9.82
C THR A 59 -9.18 -31.02 -9.97
N ASN A 60 -8.44 -29.92 -9.81
CA ASN A 60 -7.01 -29.86 -10.15
C ASN A 60 -6.09 -29.86 -8.92
N HIS A 61 -6.60 -29.45 -7.76
CA HIS A 61 -5.80 -29.27 -6.55
C HIS A 61 -6.31 -30.09 -5.35
N GLY A 62 -7.34 -30.92 -5.54
CA GLY A 62 -7.83 -31.85 -4.51
C GLY A 62 -8.47 -31.15 -3.32
N HIS A 63 -8.97 -29.93 -3.49
CA HIS A 63 -9.71 -29.21 -2.47
C HIS A 63 -10.98 -30.00 -2.09
N THR A 64 -11.27 -30.12 -0.79
CA THR A 64 -12.36 -30.98 -0.29
C THR A 64 -13.54 -30.22 0.28
N GLU A 65 -13.40 -28.92 0.52
CA GLU A 65 -14.52 -28.10 0.99
C GLU A 65 -15.54 -27.93 -0.14
N THR A 66 -16.80 -27.69 0.22
CA THR A 66 -17.87 -27.36 -0.72
C THR A 66 -17.95 -25.86 -0.93
N PHE A 67 -18.39 -25.43 -2.11
CA PHE A 67 -18.68 -24.02 -2.36
C PHE A 67 -19.73 -23.50 -1.39
N ASP A 68 -19.41 -22.41 -0.68
CA ASP A 68 -20.28 -21.76 0.29
C ASP A 68 -20.76 -20.43 -0.27
N ARG A 69 -21.96 -20.44 -0.85
CA ARG A 69 -22.54 -19.26 -1.49
C ARG A 69 -22.79 -18.13 -0.49
N GLU A 70 -23.27 -18.42 0.72
CA GLU A 70 -23.57 -17.39 1.73
C GLU A 70 -22.29 -16.67 2.17
N LYS A 71 -21.20 -17.43 2.32
CA LYS A 71 -19.87 -16.86 2.59
C LYS A 71 -19.40 -15.96 1.46
N GLU A 72 -19.55 -16.37 0.20
CA GLU A 72 -19.12 -15.54 -0.93
C GLU A 72 -20.00 -14.29 -1.13
N GLU A 73 -21.29 -14.37 -0.81
CA GLU A 73 -22.18 -13.20 -0.76
C GLU A 73 -21.72 -12.19 0.33
N ALA A 74 -21.30 -12.68 1.49
CA ALA A 74 -20.72 -11.84 2.54
C ALA A 74 -19.39 -11.21 2.11
N ASN A 75 -18.49 -11.99 1.48
CA ASN A 75 -17.21 -11.48 0.96
C ASN A 75 -17.41 -10.38 -0.09
N PHE A 76 -18.40 -10.53 -0.97
CA PHE A 76 -18.76 -9.50 -1.95
C PHE A 76 -19.23 -8.22 -1.26
N LEU A 77 -20.12 -8.33 -0.27
CA LEU A 77 -20.61 -7.18 0.50
C LEU A 77 -19.46 -6.45 1.21
N ASP A 78 -18.56 -7.18 1.86
CA ASP A 78 -17.40 -6.60 2.53
C ASP A 78 -16.48 -5.87 1.54
N SER A 79 -16.24 -6.47 0.37
CA SER A 79 -15.44 -5.85 -0.71
C SER A 79 -16.10 -4.60 -1.26
N PHE A 80 -17.42 -4.61 -1.46
CA PHE A 80 -18.20 -3.46 -1.89
C PHE A 80 -18.14 -2.30 -0.87
N LEU A 81 -18.36 -2.61 0.41
CA LEU A 81 -18.30 -1.62 1.49
C LEU A 81 -16.90 -1.02 1.65
N TYR A 82 -15.87 -1.86 1.53
CA TYR A 82 -14.48 -1.41 1.52
C TYR A 82 -14.23 -0.43 0.35
N ASN A 83 -14.62 -0.79 -0.86
CA ASN A 83 -14.41 0.06 -2.04
C ASN A 83 -15.15 1.39 -1.90
N TYR A 84 -16.42 1.35 -1.45
CA TYR A 84 -17.23 2.54 -1.21
C TYR A 84 -16.54 3.51 -0.22
N GLU A 85 -16.08 3.02 0.93
CA GLU A 85 -15.40 3.85 1.92
C GLU A 85 -14.01 4.31 1.45
N HIS A 86 -13.29 3.48 0.69
CA HIS A 86 -12.00 3.84 0.10
C HIS A 86 -12.14 5.01 -0.88
N ILE A 87 -13.10 4.93 -1.81
CA ILE A 87 -13.40 6.00 -2.77
C ILE A 87 -13.85 7.27 -2.04
N LYS A 88 -14.76 7.14 -1.07
CA LYS A 88 -15.30 8.26 -0.30
C LYS A 88 -14.22 9.05 0.45
N LYS A 89 -13.21 8.36 0.97
CA LYS A 89 -12.06 8.98 1.66
C LYS A 89 -10.98 9.47 0.69
N GLY A 90 -10.86 8.80 -0.46
CA GLY A 90 -9.78 9.03 -1.42
C GLY A 90 -10.05 10.17 -2.41
N LEU A 91 -11.29 10.33 -2.87
CA LEU A 91 -11.67 11.36 -3.82
C LEU A 91 -11.93 12.71 -3.15
N PRO A 92 -11.50 13.82 -3.76
CA PRO A 92 -11.86 15.18 -3.33
C PRO A 92 -13.37 15.43 -3.35
N GLU A 93 -13.87 16.27 -2.44
CA GLU A 93 -15.29 16.62 -2.32
C GLU A 93 -15.89 17.16 -3.64
N ASN A 94 -15.13 17.95 -4.39
CA ASN A 94 -15.59 18.47 -5.68
C ASN A 94 -15.80 17.37 -6.72
N ILE A 95 -15.03 16.27 -6.67
CA ILE A 95 -15.23 15.12 -7.56
C ILE A 95 -16.38 14.25 -7.04
N LEU A 96 -16.47 14.04 -5.73
CA LEU A 96 -17.58 13.31 -5.12
C LEU A 96 -18.93 13.94 -5.46
N ASN A 97 -19.01 15.27 -5.53
CA ASN A 97 -20.22 16.00 -5.90
C ASN A 97 -20.63 15.84 -7.38
N GLU A 98 -19.72 15.41 -8.26
CA GLU A 98 -20.03 15.09 -9.66
C GLU A 98 -20.58 13.66 -9.81
N ILE A 99 -20.41 12.80 -8.81
CA ILE A 99 -20.89 11.42 -8.81
C ILE A 99 -22.35 11.40 -8.34
N ALA A 100 -23.27 11.04 -9.24
CA ALA A 100 -24.69 11.04 -8.92
C ALA A 100 -25.09 9.97 -7.88
N ASP A 101 -24.45 8.81 -7.91
CA ASP A 101 -24.60 7.74 -6.91
C ASP A 101 -23.26 7.05 -6.66
N LEU A 102 -22.68 7.27 -5.47
CA LEU A 102 -21.39 6.71 -5.10
C LEU A 102 -21.41 5.18 -5.00
N ARG A 103 -22.58 4.56 -4.75
CA ARG A 103 -22.73 3.10 -4.68
C ARG A 103 -22.54 2.47 -6.05
N VAL A 104 -23.11 3.09 -7.09
CA VAL A 104 -22.95 2.69 -8.50
C VAL A 104 -21.50 2.87 -8.94
N PHE A 105 -20.86 3.97 -8.53
CA PHE A 105 -19.44 4.20 -8.77
C PHE A 105 -18.55 3.14 -8.09
N ALA A 106 -18.87 2.75 -6.85
CA ALA A 106 -18.17 1.67 -6.14
C ALA A 106 -18.35 0.27 -6.78
N LEU A 107 -19.32 0.13 -7.68
CA LEU A 107 -19.51 -1.04 -8.56
C LEU A 107 -18.94 -0.80 -9.96
N ASN A 108 -17.99 0.13 -10.08
CA ASN A 108 -17.25 0.45 -11.29
C ASN A 108 -18.10 1.01 -12.44
N LYS A 109 -19.26 1.62 -12.18
CA LYS A 109 -20.07 2.29 -13.23
C LYS A 109 -20.07 3.80 -13.02
N ALA A 110 -19.82 4.55 -14.08
CA ALA A 110 -19.79 6.01 -14.01
C ALA A 110 -20.22 6.64 -15.34
N SER A 111 -20.65 7.90 -15.29
CA SER A 111 -20.86 8.67 -16.52
C SER A 111 -19.52 9.03 -17.16
N HIS A 112 -19.53 9.29 -18.47
CA HIS A 112 -18.33 9.75 -19.20
C HIS A 112 -17.66 10.95 -18.52
N THR A 113 -18.46 11.95 -18.11
CA THR A 113 -17.97 13.16 -17.44
C THR A 113 -17.26 12.85 -16.13
N VAL A 114 -17.81 11.93 -15.32
CA VAL A 114 -17.19 11.50 -14.06
C VAL A 114 -15.88 10.77 -14.32
N ILE A 115 -15.85 9.85 -15.30
CA ILE A 115 -14.64 9.12 -15.69
C ILE A 115 -13.53 10.10 -16.08
N ASP A 116 -13.85 11.11 -16.89
CA ASP A 116 -12.89 12.13 -17.33
C ASP A 116 -12.30 12.93 -16.16
N VAL A 117 -13.13 13.35 -15.21
CA VAL A 117 -12.69 14.13 -14.05
C VAL A 117 -11.83 13.29 -13.10
N VAL A 118 -12.25 12.06 -12.80
CA VAL A 118 -11.48 11.13 -11.96
C VAL A 118 -10.16 10.75 -12.63
N THR A 119 -10.17 10.49 -13.94
CA THR A 119 -8.95 10.18 -14.71
C THR A 119 -7.93 11.31 -14.61
N LYS A 120 -8.36 12.57 -14.81
CA LYS A 120 -7.46 13.73 -14.68
C LYS A 120 -6.86 13.83 -13.28
N PHE A 121 -7.68 13.69 -12.25
CA PHE A 121 -7.21 13.69 -10.85
C PHE A 121 -6.18 12.59 -10.59
N CYS A 122 -6.45 11.36 -11.03
CA CYS A 122 -5.54 10.24 -10.86
C CYS A 122 -4.22 10.42 -11.60
N GLU A 123 -4.26 10.88 -12.86
CA GLU A 123 -3.07 11.12 -13.67
C GLU A 123 -2.23 12.30 -13.15
N GLU A 124 -2.86 13.33 -12.59
CA GLU A 124 -2.15 14.42 -11.90
C GLU A 124 -1.41 13.91 -10.66
N ASN A 125 -2.08 13.11 -9.82
CA ASN A 125 -1.44 12.49 -8.65
C ASN A 125 -0.30 11.57 -9.07
N LYS A 126 -0.51 10.75 -10.11
CA LYS A 126 0.50 9.84 -10.65
C LYS A 126 1.76 10.58 -11.08
N ARG A 127 1.63 11.70 -11.80
CA ARG A 127 2.78 12.55 -12.18
C ARG A 127 3.57 13.02 -10.96
N ILE A 128 2.88 13.49 -9.92
CA ILE A 128 3.55 13.93 -8.67
C ILE A 128 4.29 12.77 -8.02
N VAL A 129 3.66 11.60 -7.95
CA VAL A 129 4.24 10.39 -7.35
C VAL A 129 5.49 9.94 -8.12
N GLU A 130 5.39 9.88 -9.45
CA GLU A 130 6.48 9.51 -10.36
C GLU A 130 7.64 10.52 -10.30
N ASP A 131 7.36 11.83 -10.29
CA ASP A 131 8.39 12.87 -10.18
C ASP A 131 9.21 12.72 -8.89
N VAL A 132 8.57 12.40 -7.76
CA VAL A 132 9.28 12.14 -6.49
C VAL A 132 10.15 10.90 -6.61
N GLY A 133 9.63 9.81 -7.17
CA GLY A 133 10.39 8.57 -7.39
C GLY A 133 11.60 8.77 -8.30
N GLU A 134 11.44 9.52 -9.39
CA GLU A 134 12.53 9.87 -10.30
C GLU A 134 13.60 10.73 -9.61
N ASN A 135 13.19 11.72 -8.82
CA ASN A 135 14.13 12.59 -8.11
C ASN A 135 14.89 11.83 -7.02
N PHE A 136 14.22 10.92 -6.30
CA PHE A 136 14.89 10.01 -5.37
C PHE A 136 15.87 9.10 -6.09
N SER A 137 15.49 8.51 -7.23
CA SER A 137 16.38 7.65 -8.02
C SER A 137 17.64 8.40 -8.47
N LYS A 138 17.50 9.66 -8.94
CA LYS A 138 18.62 10.53 -9.31
C LYS A 138 19.53 10.80 -8.11
N TYR A 139 18.94 11.15 -6.96
CA TYR A 139 19.68 11.35 -5.71
C TYR A 139 20.44 10.09 -5.28
N TYR A 140 19.75 8.95 -5.19
CA TYR A 140 20.30 7.71 -4.66
C TYR A 140 21.45 7.19 -5.53
N LYS A 141 21.36 7.34 -6.85
CA LYS A 141 22.44 6.99 -7.78
C LYS A 141 23.76 7.70 -7.48
N ASP A 142 23.72 8.94 -7.03
CA ASP A 142 24.92 9.70 -6.68
C ASP A 142 25.31 9.49 -5.22
N ALA A 143 24.34 9.47 -4.30
CA ALA A 143 24.59 9.30 -2.86
C ALA A 143 25.16 7.92 -2.52
N SER A 144 24.67 6.85 -3.15
CA SER A 144 25.12 5.47 -2.95
C SER A 144 26.61 5.25 -3.20
N LYS A 145 27.25 6.07 -4.04
CA LYS A 145 28.71 6.04 -4.25
C LYS A 145 29.51 6.32 -2.98
N SER A 146 28.88 6.95 -1.98
CA SER A 146 29.48 7.30 -0.69
C SER A 146 29.08 6.35 0.44
N PHE A 147 28.14 5.43 0.19
CA PHE A 147 27.65 4.47 1.18
C PHE A 147 28.55 3.23 1.18
N THR A 148 28.46 2.42 2.24
CA THR A 148 29.12 1.12 2.24
C THR A 148 28.35 0.13 1.35
N PRO A 149 29.02 -0.87 0.75
CA PRO A 149 28.33 -1.90 -0.03
C PRO A 149 27.20 -2.59 0.75
N GLU A 150 27.39 -2.81 2.06
CA GLU A 150 26.39 -3.47 2.89
C GLU A 150 25.07 -2.69 2.92
N ILE A 151 25.12 -1.36 3.02
CA ILE A 151 23.91 -0.50 2.99
C ILE A 151 23.25 -0.59 1.61
N VAL A 152 24.02 -0.45 0.54
CA VAL A 152 23.49 -0.41 -0.82
C VAL A 152 22.82 -1.72 -1.22
N GLU A 153 23.36 -2.85 -0.75
CA GLU A 153 22.89 -4.18 -1.11
C GLU A 153 21.77 -4.70 -0.20
N ASN A 154 21.75 -4.32 1.09
CA ASN A 154 20.91 -4.99 2.09
C ASN A 154 19.85 -4.11 2.76
N PHE A 155 19.91 -2.78 2.63
CA PHE A 155 18.89 -1.89 3.21
C PHE A 155 17.67 -1.78 2.28
N ALA A 156 16.94 -2.89 2.13
CA ALA A 156 15.75 -3.00 1.31
C ALA A 156 14.76 -3.97 1.97
N PHE A 157 13.88 -3.43 2.82
CA PHE A 157 12.95 -4.21 3.65
C PHE A 157 11.49 -4.05 3.23
N HIS A 158 11.21 -3.53 2.04
CA HIS A 158 9.85 -3.39 1.50
C HIS A 158 9.01 -4.65 1.75
N ASP A 159 7.81 -4.46 2.29
CA ASP A 159 6.82 -5.48 2.67
C ASP A 159 7.25 -6.44 3.81
N CYS A 160 8.40 -6.21 4.45
CA CYS A 160 8.77 -6.92 5.67
C CYS A 160 8.01 -6.38 6.88
N THR A 161 7.67 -7.25 7.83
CA THR A 161 6.96 -6.88 9.06
C THR A 161 7.91 -6.88 10.24
N VAL A 162 7.93 -5.82 11.03
CA VAL A 162 8.74 -5.78 12.27
C VAL A 162 8.15 -6.71 13.32
N VAL A 163 8.89 -7.74 13.72
CA VAL A 163 8.47 -8.69 14.76
C VAL A 163 9.10 -8.41 16.11
N LYS A 164 10.24 -7.71 16.14
CA LYS A 164 10.93 -7.39 17.40
C LYS A 164 11.83 -6.19 17.27
N THR A 165 11.91 -5.41 18.35
CA THR A 165 12.93 -4.37 18.53
C THR A 165 13.65 -4.62 19.85
N VAL A 166 14.97 -4.55 19.84
CA VAL A 166 15.83 -4.72 21.03
C VAL A 166 16.79 -3.55 21.10
N GLN A 167 16.65 -2.70 22.11
CA GLN A 167 17.56 -1.59 22.34
C GLN A 167 18.48 -1.89 23.52
N ASN A 168 19.79 -1.86 23.26
CA ASN A 168 20.84 -2.07 24.26
C ASN A 168 21.80 -0.88 24.25
N GLY A 169 21.57 0.09 25.15
CA GLY A 169 22.35 1.33 25.19
C GLY A 169 22.19 2.14 23.90
N SER A 170 23.30 2.36 23.19
CA SER A 170 23.36 3.06 21.91
C SER A 170 23.21 2.13 20.69
N SER A 171 22.75 0.90 20.88
CA SER A 171 22.44 -0.02 19.78
C SER A 171 20.95 -0.35 19.73
N LEU A 172 20.40 -0.40 18.52
CA LEU A 172 19.03 -0.85 18.24
C LEU A 172 19.07 -1.95 17.19
N THR A 173 18.54 -3.12 17.54
CA THR A 173 18.31 -4.23 16.61
C THR A 173 16.82 -4.33 16.30
N ILE A 174 16.49 -4.45 15.02
CA ILE A 174 15.13 -4.71 14.51
C ILE A 174 15.14 -6.06 13.79
N GLN A 175 14.21 -6.92 14.16
CA GLN A 175 13.99 -8.22 13.52
C GLN A 175 12.70 -8.20 12.72
N PHE A 176 12.71 -8.88 11.59
CA PHE A 176 11.62 -8.89 10.62
C PHE A 176 11.09 -10.29 10.33
N ASP A 177 9.79 -10.39 10.10
CA ASP A 177 9.20 -11.41 9.25
C ASP A 177 9.34 -10.95 7.79
N THR A 178 10.07 -11.73 6.98
CA THR A 178 10.38 -11.42 5.59
C THR A 178 9.48 -12.15 4.60
N SER A 179 8.45 -12.87 5.07
CA SER A 179 7.56 -13.67 4.22
C SER A 179 6.81 -12.85 3.16
N GLY A 180 6.55 -11.57 3.44
CA GLY A 180 5.96 -10.62 2.49
C GLY A 180 6.96 -9.89 1.60
N GLY A 181 8.25 -9.86 1.98
CA GLY A 181 9.28 -9.06 1.32
C GLY A 181 10.11 -9.82 0.29
N PHE A 182 11.06 -9.09 -0.32
CA PHE A 182 11.96 -9.61 -1.36
C PHE A 182 13.38 -9.88 -0.87
N THR A 183 13.60 -9.88 0.45
CA THR A 183 14.90 -10.07 1.08
C THR A 183 14.91 -11.28 2.01
N ALA A 184 16.07 -11.91 2.14
CA ALA A 184 16.33 -12.94 3.13
C ALA A 184 16.98 -12.39 4.42
N ILE A 185 17.35 -11.10 4.41
CA ILE A 185 17.86 -10.40 5.59
C ILE A 185 16.68 -10.17 6.53
N ASN A 186 16.74 -10.73 7.73
CA ASN A 186 15.66 -10.64 8.72
C ASN A 186 16.07 -9.86 9.96
N GLU A 187 17.25 -9.23 9.95
CA GLU A 187 17.71 -8.41 11.06
C GLU A 187 18.58 -7.25 10.57
N ILE A 188 18.36 -6.08 11.16
CA ILE A 188 19.21 -4.91 11.04
C ILE A 188 19.60 -4.42 12.43
N THR A 189 20.87 -4.09 12.62
CA THR A 189 21.38 -3.49 13.85
C THR A 189 22.02 -2.15 13.55
N PHE A 190 21.53 -1.10 14.21
CA PHE A 190 22.11 0.24 14.22
C PHE A 190 22.99 0.40 15.45
N GLU A 191 24.25 0.81 15.27
CA GLU A 191 25.22 1.01 16.35
C GLU A 191 25.58 2.50 16.50
N ASN A 192 25.87 2.89 17.75
CA ASN A 192 26.09 4.29 18.15
C ASN A 192 24.97 5.21 17.64
N MET A 193 23.74 4.73 17.81
CA MET A 193 22.57 5.32 17.19
C MET A 193 21.87 6.37 18.06
N LYS A 194 21.11 7.22 17.39
CA LYS A 194 20.17 8.17 17.98
C LYS A 194 18.88 8.18 17.18
N ILE A 195 17.77 7.82 17.83
CA ILE A 195 16.44 7.98 17.24
C ILE A 195 16.12 9.48 17.18
N LEU A 196 15.89 9.98 15.96
CA LEU A 196 15.54 11.37 15.69
C LEU A 196 14.02 11.57 15.66
N LYS A 197 13.29 10.57 15.15
CA LYS A 197 11.83 10.56 15.09
C LYS A 197 11.29 9.13 15.18
N GLN A 198 10.22 8.96 15.94
CA GLN A 198 9.45 7.72 15.97
C GLN A 198 8.01 8.06 16.35
N ASP A 199 7.10 8.00 15.39
CA ASP A 199 5.72 8.41 15.62
C ASP A 199 4.91 7.41 16.47
N SER A 200 5.23 6.11 16.38
CA SER A 200 4.52 5.05 17.10
C SER A 200 5.42 3.82 17.34
N ALA A 201 4.87 2.80 18.00
CA ALA A 201 5.53 1.51 18.14
C ALA A 201 5.74 0.86 16.76
N LEU A 202 6.90 0.24 16.57
CA LEU A 202 7.24 -0.42 15.31
C LEU A 202 6.74 -1.86 15.25
N TYR A 203 6.39 -2.49 16.37
CA TYR A 203 5.91 -3.88 16.40
C TYR A 203 4.68 -4.05 15.51
N GLU A 204 4.71 -5.09 14.67
CA GLU A 204 3.69 -5.40 13.65
C GLU A 204 3.51 -4.32 12.57
N ALA A 205 4.47 -3.41 12.42
CA ALA A 205 4.47 -2.44 11.33
C ALA A 205 5.13 -3.02 10.07
N TRP A 206 4.48 -2.82 8.93
CA TRP A 206 4.98 -3.11 7.59
C TRP A 206 5.92 -2.01 7.12
N TRP A 207 7.07 -2.41 6.61
CA TRP A 207 8.06 -1.50 6.07
C TRP A 207 7.67 -1.11 4.63
N LEU A 208 7.36 0.17 4.42
CA LEU A 208 6.88 0.66 3.13
C LEU A 208 7.99 1.25 2.29
N TYR A 209 8.78 2.19 2.81
CA TYR A 209 9.82 2.85 2.01
C TYR A 209 10.98 3.27 2.87
N GLU A 210 12.16 3.31 2.26
CA GLU A 210 13.40 3.70 2.91
C GLU A 210 14.23 4.70 2.11
N GLU A 211 14.92 5.57 2.84
CA GLU A 211 15.88 6.52 2.31
C GLU A 211 17.11 6.54 3.21
N VAL A 212 18.30 6.70 2.60
CA VAL A 212 19.56 6.81 3.32
C VAL A 212 20.24 8.12 2.95
N TYR A 213 20.73 8.82 3.97
CA TYR A 213 21.51 10.05 3.86
C TYR A 213 22.83 9.89 4.57
N LYS A 214 23.93 10.34 3.95
CA LYS A 214 25.22 10.44 4.61
C LYS A 214 25.38 11.86 5.16
N ILE A 215 25.64 11.98 6.46
CA ILE A 215 25.85 13.25 7.17
C ILE A 215 27.19 13.13 7.88
N ASP A 216 28.20 13.81 7.36
CA ASP A 216 29.59 13.69 7.78
C ASP A 216 30.05 12.21 7.81
N ASP A 217 30.42 11.69 8.98
CA ASP A 217 30.87 10.31 9.20
C ASP A 217 29.75 9.35 9.60
N LYS A 218 28.48 9.79 9.54
CA LYS A 218 27.29 9.04 9.95
C LYS A 218 26.28 8.84 8.83
N TYR A 219 25.31 7.98 9.09
CA TYR A 219 24.14 7.77 8.24
C TYR A 219 22.86 8.14 8.98
N GLU A 220 21.94 8.77 8.27
CA GLU A 220 20.56 9.01 8.69
C GLU A 220 19.63 8.17 7.81
N PHE A 221 18.86 7.28 8.44
CA PHE A 221 17.93 6.37 7.80
C PHE A 221 16.53 6.86 8.05
N HIS A 222 15.78 7.08 6.97
CA HIS A 222 14.37 7.46 7.02
C HIS A 222 13.55 6.27 6.56
N VAL A 223 12.58 5.90 7.37
CA VAL A 223 11.71 4.76 7.11
C VAL A 223 10.27 5.22 7.25
N LEU A 224 9.47 4.91 6.24
CA LEU A 224 8.03 4.98 6.31
C LEU A 224 7.49 3.57 6.56
N LEU A 225 6.71 3.41 7.62
CA LEU A 225 6.03 2.16 7.95
C LEU A 225 4.51 2.35 8.02
N GLN A 226 3.76 1.27 8.01
CA GLN A 226 2.33 1.24 8.28
C GLN A 226 2.00 0.18 9.34
N ASN A 227 1.22 0.53 10.36
CA ASN A 227 0.79 -0.43 11.37
C ASN A 227 -0.46 -1.21 10.94
N GLN A 228 -0.84 -2.21 11.74
CA GLN A 228 -2.07 -3.00 11.56
C GLN A 228 -3.38 -2.18 11.54
N TYR A 229 -3.35 -0.92 12.01
CA TYR A 229 -4.49 0.00 11.97
C TYR A 229 -4.47 0.92 10.74
N MET A 230 -3.59 0.64 9.76
CA MET A 230 -3.38 1.43 8.54
C MET A 230 -2.81 2.83 8.78
N GLU A 231 -2.26 3.10 9.96
CA GLU A 231 -1.64 4.39 10.28
C GLU A 231 -0.17 4.40 9.84
N LEU A 232 0.23 5.51 9.22
CA LEU A 232 1.60 5.70 8.76
C LEU A 232 2.52 6.16 9.90
N ILE A 233 3.71 5.57 9.98
CA ILE A 233 4.72 5.82 11.00
C ILE A 233 5.97 6.32 10.33
N ASP A 234 6.42 7.54 10.68
CA ASP A 234 7.78 7.93 10.38
C ASP A 234 8.72 7.42 11.47
N PHE A 235 9.76 6.71 11.05
CA PHE A 235 10.88 6.33 11.88
C PHE A 235 12.16 6.88 11.25
N ILE A 236 12.90 7.70 11.99
CA ILE A 236 14.16 8.30 11.55
C ILE A 236 15.22 8.04 12.61
N ILE A 237 16.33 7.44 12.19
CA ILE A 237 17.43 7.04 13.06
C ILE A 237 18.77 7.46 12.44
N GLU A 238 19.62 8.09 13.25
CA GLU A 238 21.03 8.34 12.93
C GLU A 238 21.87 7.19 13.50
N ALA A 239 22.85 6.68 12.77
CA ALA A 239 23.81 5.69 13.25
C ALA A 239 25.20 5.85 12.61
N GLU A 240 26.26 5.48 13.34
CA GLU A 240 27.63 5.44 12.80
C GLU A 240 27.88 4.17 11.99
N HIS A 241 27.34 3.04 12.46
CA HIS A 241 27.48 1.75 11.82
C HIS A 241 26.13 1.04 11.76
N VAL A 242 25.97 0.24 10.70
CA VAL A 242 24.81 -0.62 10.51
C VAL A 242 25.28 -1.99 10.05
N SER A 243 24.66 -3.04 10.58
CA SER A 243 24.91 -4.41 10.18
C SER A 243 23.61 -5.14 9.87
N PHE A 244 23.71 -6.13 9.00
CA PHE A 244 22.59 -6.89 8.46
C PHE A 244 22.85 -8.37 8.70
N ALA A 245 21.83 -9.11 9.13
CA ALA A 245 21.95 -10.54 9.33
C ALA A 245 20.77 -11.30 8.73
N GLN A 246 21.08 -12.50 8.26
CA GLN A 246 20.12 -13.55 8.01
C GLN A 246 20.28 -14.57 9.13
N ASN A 247 19.43 -14.49 10.14
CA ASN A 247 19.34 -15.51 11.15
C ASN A 247 18.63 -16.73 10.53
N LYS A 248 19.32 -17.88 10.52
CA LYS A 248 18.67 -19.16 10.23
C LYS A 248 17.89 -19.56 11.48
N GLU A 249 16.58 -19.72 11.34
CA GLU A 249 15.78 -20.49 12.29
C GLU A 249 16.25 -21.96 12.33
#